data_AF-A0A7R9UVF7-F1
#
_entry.id   AF-A0A7R9UVF7-F1
#
_cell.length_a   1.000
_cell.length_b   1.000
_cell.length_c   1.000
_cell.angle_alpha   90.00
_cell.angle_beta   90.00
_cell.angle_gamma   90.00
#
_symmetry.space_group_name_H-M   'P 1'
#
loop_
_entity.id
_entity.type
_entity.pdbx_description
1 polymer ?
#
loop_
_entity_poly.entity_id
_entity_poly.type
_entity_poly.pdbx_seq_one_letter_code
_entity_poly.pdbx_strand_id
1 'polypeptide(L)'
;MQSLVARADEAASGYAEEGDTSVEREAAGFTEAAREKVFEAGMSRRIKGEVLKVVDSSDVLVQVLDARDPLGTRAYHVEAFIRRNAAHKHLIFVLNKCDLLPTKVTAHWIRVLSKEAPTIAFHASITNPFGKGAFINLLRQFGKLHADKKAIS
;
A
#
# COMPACT_ATOMS: atom_id res chain seq x y z
N MET A 1 -15.65 -24.71 -39.11
CA MET A 1 -14.25 -25.21 -39.15
C MET A 1 -13.40 -24.34 -40.07
N GLN A 2 -13.80 -24.13 -41.32
CA GLN A 2 -13.11 -23.22 -42.26
C GLN A 2 -12.95 -21.77 -41.74
N SER A 3 -13.95 -21.22 -41.03
CA SER A 3 -13.88 -19.88 -40.44
C SER A 3 -12.87 -19.73 -39.29
N LEU A 4 -12.57 -20.82 -38.58
CA LEU A 4 -11.56 -20.83 -37.53
C LEU A 4 -10.16 -20.90 -38.13
N VAL A 5 -10.01 -21.67 -39.21
CA VAL A 5 -8.75 -21.75 -39.98
C VAL A 5 -8.41 -20.38 -40.57
N ALA A 6 -9.36 -19.72 -41.25
CA ALA A 6 -9.12 -18.40 -41.82
C ALA A 6 -8.70 -17.34 -40.79
N ARG A 7 -9.28 -17.37 -39.58
CA ARG A 7 -8.90 -16.48 -38.47
C ARG A 7 -7.51 -16.76 -37.91
N ALA A 8 -7.13 -18.03 -37.84
CA ALA A 8 -5.80 -18.42 -37.39
C ALA A 8 -4.73 -17.97 -38.41
N ASP A 9 -5.00 -18.14 -39.71
CA ASP A 9 -4.10 -17.71 -40.77
C ASP A 9 -3.95 -16.18 -40.81
N GLU A 10 -5.03 -15.43 -40.63
CA GLU A 10 -5.00 -13.97 -40.58
C GLU A 10 -4.20 -13.46 -39.36
N ALA A 11 -4.45 -14.03 -38.17
CA ALA A 11 -3.70 -13.69 -36.96
C ALA A 11 -2.21 -14.05 -37.07
N ALA A 12 -1.87 -15.17 -37.73
CA ALA A 12 -0.49 -15.55 -38.00
C ALA A 12 0.17 -14.62 -39.02
N SER A 13 -0.55 -14.20 -40.07
CA SER A 13 -0.02 -13.30 -41.09
C SER A 13 0.21 -11.86 -40.60
N GLY A 14 -0.56 -11.42 -39.59
CA GLY A 14 -0.40 -10.12 -38.95
C GLY A 14 0.61 -10.11 -37.79
N TYR A 15 1.18 -11.25 -37.44
CA TYR A 15 2.20 -11.34 -36.40
C TYR A 15 3.54 -10.79 -36.91
N ALA A 16 4.06 -9.78 -36.22
CA ALA A 16 5.36 -9.19 -36.50
C ALA A 16 6.28 -9.41 -35.29
N GLU A 17 7.26 -10.30 -35.43
CA GLU A 17 8.22 -10.67 -34.38
C GLU A 17 9.06 -9.47 -33.89
N GLU A 18 9.30 -8.48 -34.75
CA GLU A 18 10.02 -7.25 -34.38
C GLU A 18 9.26 -6.37 -33.37
N GLY A 19 7.93 -6.46 -33.33
CA GLY A 19 7.08 -5.71 -32.40
C GLY A 19 6.74 -6.48 -31.12
N ASP A 20 7.15 -7.73 -31.03
CA ASP A 20 6.83 -8.60 -29.91
C ASP A 20 7.90 -8.50 -28.81
N THR A 21 7.60 -7.67 -27.81
CA THR A 21 8.46 -7.48 -26.62
C THR A 21 8.48 -8.68 -25.67
N SER A 22 7.63 -9.68 -25.90
CA SER A 22 7.55 -10.89 -25.09
C SER A 22 8.39 -12.04 -25.66
N VAL A 23 9.08 -11.83 -26.80
CA VAL A 23 10.05 -12.79 -27.33
C VAL A 23 11.23 -12.87 -26.37
N GLU A 24 11.29 -13.94 -25.59
CA GLU A 24 12.44 -14.28 -24.76
C GLU A 24 13.62 -14.66 -25.66
N ARG A 25 14.39 -13.66 -26.05
CA ARG A 25 15.66 -13.88 -26.73
C ARG A 25 16.63 -14.35 -25.66
N GLU A 26 16.95 -15.64 -25.62
CA GLU A 26 18.00 -16.15 -24.75
C GLU A 26 19.29 -15.36 -25.03
N ALA A 27 19.65 -14.46 -24.11
CA ALA A 27 20.92 -13.77 -24.16
C ALA A 27 22.00 -14.83 -23.95
N ALA A 28 22.63 -15.28 -25.04
CA ALA A 28 23.58 -16.37 -25.04
C ALA A 28 24.61 -16.23 -23.90
N GLY A 29 24.51 -17.12 -22.90
CA GLY A 29 25.53 -17.31 -21.86
C GLY A 29 25.42 -16.46 -20.59
N PHE A 30 24.35 -15.70 -20.38
CA PHE A 30 24.15 -14.96 -19.12
C PHE A 30 22.97 -15.51 -18.33
N THR A 31 23.22 -15.99 -17.10
CA THR A 31 22.16 -16.27 -16.13
C THR A 31 21.95 -15.05 -15.24
N GLU A 32 20.69 -14.75 -14.91
CA GLU A 32 20.40 -13.74 -13.90
C GLU A 32 21.02 -14.17 -12.56
N ALA A 33 21.69 -13.23 -11.90
CA ALA A 33 22.26 -13.48 -10.59
C ALA A 33 21.15 -13.84 -9.58
N ALA A 34 21.43 -14.80 -8.70
CA ALA A 34 20.50 -15.19 -7.67
C ALA A 34 20.15 -13.99 -6.78
N ARG A 35 18.85 -13.78 -6.53
CA ARG A 35 18.37 -12.70 -5.68
C ARG A 35 18.90 -12.88 -4.26
N GLU A 36 19.49 -11.83 -3.71
CA GLU A 36 20.01 -11.86 -2.35
C GLU A 36 18.90 -12.05 -1.32
N LYS A 37 19.14 -12.87 -0.30
CA LYS A 37 18.18 -13.16 0.77
C LYS A 37 17.73 -11.93 1.55
N VAL A 38 18.52 -10.85 1.54
CA VAL A 38 18.16 -9.59 2.21
C VAL A 38 16.86 -9.01 1.65
N PHE A 39 16.56 -9.22 0.36
CA PHE A 39 15.32 -8.76 -0.26
C PHE A 39 14.08 -9.55 0.16
N GLU A 40 14.24 -10.68 0.85
CA GLU A 40 13.14 -11.45 1.46
C GLU A 40 12.82 -11.02 2.89
N ALA A 41 13.65 -10.13 3.47
CA ALA A 41 13.44 -9.61 4.81
C ALA A 41 12.05 -8.94 4.92
N GLY A 42 11.38 -9.15 6.04
CA GLY A 42 10.01 -8.66 6.26
C GLY A 42 8.89 -9.59 5.76
N MET A 43 9.16 -10.52 4.83
CA MET A 43 8.13 -11.40 4.27
C MET A 43 7.94 -12.73 5.01
N SER A 44 8.69 -12.95 6.11
CA SER A 44 8.65 -14.19 6.88
C SER A 44 7.26 -14.51 7.43
N ARG A 45 6.94 -15.81 7.55
CA ARG A 45 5.69 -16.28 8.17
C ARG A 45 5.50 -15.77 9.59
N ARG A 46 6.60 -15.63 10.35
CA ARG A 46 6.58 -15.07 11.71
C ARG A 46 6.04 -13.64 11.70
N ILE A 47 6.61 -12.76 10.87
CA ILE A 47 6.21 -11.34 10.80
C ILE A 47 4.77 -11.21 10.32
N LYS A 48 4.38 -11.97 9.27
CA LYS A 48 3.00 -12.00 8.78
C LYS A 48 2.01 -12.43 9.88
N GLY A 49 2.37 -13.43 10.68
CA GLY A 49 1.56 -13.87 11.82
C GLY A 49 1.38 -12.77 12.87
N GLU A 50 2.44 -12.04 13.23
CA GLU A 50 2.35 -10.91 14.17
C GLU A 50 1.47 -9.77 13.64
N VAL A 51 1.59 -9.42 12.36
CA VAL A 51 0.74 -8.39 11.74
C VAL A 51 -0.74 -8.77 11.82
N LEU A 52 -1.08 -10.03 11.53
CA LEU A 52 -2.47 -10.49 11.60
C LEU A 52 -3.02 -10.49 13.03
N LYS A 53 -2.19 -10.82 14.03
CA LYS A 53 -2.59 -10.70 15.45
C LYS A 53 -2.94 -9.26 15.81
N VAL A 54 -2.12 -8.29 15.40
CA VAL A 54 -2.36 -6.86 15.66
C VAL A 54 -3.64 -6.39 14.95
N VAL A 55 -3.83 -6.81 13.69
CA VAL A 55 -5.05 -6.51 12.94
C VAL A 55 -6.29 -7.03 13.67
N ASP A 56 -6.23 -8.23 14.26
CA ASP A 56 -7.34 -8.82 15.00
C ASP A 56 -7.60 -8.11 16.33
N SER A 57 -6.56 -7.72 17.07
CA SER A 57 -6.70 -7.06 18.37
C SER A 57 -7.10 -5.58 18.32
N SER A 58 -6.83 -4.87 17.22
CA SER A 58 -7.05 -3.42 17.12
C SER A 58 -8.46 -3.05 16.64
N ASP A 59 -9.01 -1.96 17.16
CA ASP A 59 -10.26 -1.35 16.69
C ASP A 59 -9.98 -0.34 15.56
N VAL A 60 -8.84 0.36 15.67
CA VAL A 60 -8.38 1.37 14.72
C VAL A 60 -6.98 1.01 14.22
N LEU A 61 -6.86 0.86 12.90
CA LEU A 61 -5.59 0.58 12.23
C LEU A 61 -5.05 1.85 11.58
N VAL A 62 -3.83 2.21 11.96
CA VAL A 62 -3.12 3.35 11.42
C VAL A 62 -2.01 2.86 10.51
N GLN A 63 -2.11 3.19 9.23
CA GLN A 63 -1.10 2.87 8.25
C GLN A 63 -0.26 4.11 7.98
N VAL A 64 1.01 4.03 8.39
CA VAL A 64 1.99 5.09 8.21
C VAL A 64 2.61 4.95 6.82
N LEU A 65 2.52 6.02 6.03
CA LEU A 65 3.05 6.12 4.68
C LEU A 65 4.23 7.11 4.66
N ASP A 66 5.23 6.88 3.82
CA ASP A 66 6.29 7.87 3.57
C ASP A 66 5.76 8.92 2.59
N ALA A 67 5.80 10.20 2.97
CA ALA A 67 5.25 11.27 2.15
C ALA A 67 5.87 11.37 0.75
N ARG A 68 7.13 10.91 0.58
CA ARG A 68 7.87 10.94 -0.69
C ARG A 68 7.33 9.94 -1.71
N ASP A 69 6.90 8.77 -1.25
CA ASP A 69 6.30 7.72 -2.07
C ASP A 69 5.19 7.00 -1.29
N PRO A 70 4.02 7.64 -1.15
CA PRO A 70 2.94 7.09 -0.35
C PRO A 70 2.25 5.91 -1.04
N LEU A 71 2.38 5.77 -2.38
CA LEU A 71 1.77 4.66 -3.12
C LEU A 71 2.66 3.42 -3.09
N GLY A 72 3.98 3.57 -3.16
CA GLY A 72 4.92 2.45 -3.07
C GLY A 72 5.09 1.91 -1.65
N THR A 73 4.92 2.76 -0.63
CA THR A 73 4.95 2.33 0.79
C THR A 73 3.62 1.79 1.31
N ARG A 74 2.63 1.60 0.42
CA ARG A 74 1.27 1.19 0.76
C ARG A 74 1.11 -0.33 0.78
N ALA A 75 0.43 -0.85 1.80
CA ALA A 75 0.19 -2.27 2.00
C ALA A 75 -1.20 -2.71 1.48
N TYR A 76 -1.40 -2.65 0.16
CA TYR A 76 -2.69 -2.97 -0.48
C TYR A 76 -3.27 -4.33 -0.09
N HIS A 77 -2.44 -5.35 0.10
CA HIS A 77 -2.89 -6.68 0.53
C HIS A 77 -3.58 -6.65 1.90
N VAL A 78 -3.01 -5.91 2.85
CA VAL A 78 -3.57 -5.78 4.20
C VAL A 78 -4.85 -4.95 4.16
N GLU A 79 -4.87 -3.87 3.38
CA GLU A 79 -6.07 -3.04 3.21
C GLU A 79 -7.23 -3.83 2.59
N ALA A 80 -6.96 -4.61 1.54
CA ALA A 80 -7.96 -5.47 0.92
C ALA A 80 -8.45 -6.55 1.88
N PHE A 81 -7.56 -7.11 2.70
CA PHE A 81 -7.93 -8.07 3.73
C PHE A 81 -8.85 -7.45 4.79
N ILE A 82 -8.53 -6.26 5.29
CA ILE A 82 -9.36 -5.54 6.28
C ILE A 82 -10.74 -5.22 5.68
N ARG A 83 -10.79 -4.68 4.45
CA ARG A 83 -12.06 -4.34 3.79
C ARG A 83 -12.96 -5.56 3.58
N ARG A 84 -12.38 -6.74 3.32
CA ARG A 84 -13.14 -7.98 3.09
C ARG A 84 -13.56 -8.68 4.39
N ASN A 85 -12.66 -8.77 5.36
CA ASN A 85 -12.84 -9.64 6.54
C ASN A 85 -13.15 -8.87 7.84
N ALA A 86 -12.85 -7.57 7.91
CA ALA A 86 -12.95 -6.78 9.13
C ALA A 86 -13.45 -5.35 8.88
N ALA A 87 -14.58 -5.21 8.16
CA ALA A 87 -15.14 -3.91 7.77
C ALA A 87 -15.55 -3.00 8.94
N HIS A 88 -15.70 -3.55 10.15
CA HIS A 88 -15.97 -2.79 11.38
C HIS A 88 -14.74 -2.06 11.94
N LYS A 89 -13.53 -2.42 11.48
CA LYS A 89 -12.28 -1.77 11.91
C LYS A 89 -12.04 -0.52 11.07
N HIS A 90 -11.57 0.54 11.70
CA HIS A 90 -11.30 1.80 11.00
C HIS A 90 -9.87 1.83 10.47
N LEU A 91 -9.68 2.20 9.21
CA LEU A 91 -8.37 2.41 8.60
C LEU A 91 -8.10 3.91 8.44
N ILE A 92 -6.92 4.36 8.88
CA ILE A 92 -6.47 5.76 8.81
C ILE A 92 -5.09 5.80 8.17
N PHE A 93 -4.85 6.79 7.31
CA PHE A 93 -3.52 7.05 6.76
C PHE A 93 -2.80 8.17 7.51
N VAL A 94 -1.54 7.94 7.84
CA VAL A 94 -0.63 8.95 8.38
C VAL A 94 0.52 9.13 7.41
N LEU A 95 0.53 10.28 6.73
CA LEU A 95 1.59 10.67 5.82
C LEU A 95 2.74 11.25 6.66
N ASN A 96 3.79 10.48 6.88
CA ASN A 96 4.93 10.87 7.71
C ASN A 96 6.10 11.39 6.86
N LYS A 97 7.05 12.10 7.49
CA LYS A 97 8.20 12.76 6.83
C LYS A 97 7.78 13.90 5.91
N CYS A 98 6.71 14.61 6.24
CA CYS A 98 6.23 15.76 5.46
C CYS A 98 7.23 16.93 5.40
N ASP A 99 8.21 16.96 6.29
CA ASP A 99 9.33 17.90 6.30
C ASP A 99 10.26 17.76 5.10
N LEU A 100 10.32 16.58 4.48
CA LEU A 100 11.17 16.31 3.33
C LEU A 100 10.57 16.80 2.01
N LEU A 101 9.32 17.30 2.02
CA LEU A 101 8.61 17.74 0.83
C LEU A 101 8.09 19.17 0.97
N PRO A 102 7.96 19.91 -0.15
CA PRO A 102 7.24 21.16 -0.15
C PRO A 102 5.79 20.97 0.29
N THR A 103 5.24 21.94 1.03
CA THR A 103 3.88 21.89 1.58
C THR A 103 2.80 21.62 0.52
N LYS A 104 3.00 22.12 -0.71
CA LYS A 104 2.07 21.88 -1.84
C LYS A 104 1.95 20.41 -2.22
N VAL A 105 3.06 19.66 -2.18
CA VAL A 105 3.09 18.24 -2.52
C VAL A 105 2.38 17.43 -1.44
N THR A 106 2.69 17.73 -0.18
CA THR A 106 2.02 17.11 0.97
C THR A 106 0.51 17.36 0.93
N ALA A 107 0.06 18.59 0.67
CA ALA A 107 -1.36 18.92 0.54
C ALA A 107 -2.03 18.17 -0.63
N HIS A 108 -1.34 18.01 -1.75
CA HIS A 108 -1.81 17.22 -2.89
C HIS A 108 -2.03 15.76 -2.50
N TRP A 109 -1.05 15.13 -1.84
CA TRP A 109 -1.17 13.74 -1.39
C TRP A 109 -2.31 13.52 -0.41
N ILE A 110 -2.49 14.43 0.56
CA ILE A 110 -3.66 14.38 1.46
C ILE A 110 -4.95 14.39 0.64
N ARG A 111 -5.09 15.28 -0.35
CA ARG A 111 -6.30 15.36 -1.19
C ARG A 111 -6.56 14.09 -1.98
N VAL A 112 -5.51 13.42 -2.47
CA VAL A 112 -5.64 12.16 -3.22
C VAL A 112 -6.06 11.03 -2.30
N LEU A 113 -5.34 10.84 -1.19
CA LEU A 113 -5.55 9.72 -0.27
C LEU A 113 -6.82 9.86 0.58
N SER A 114 -7.23 11.09 0.87
CA SER A 114 -8.49 11.38 1.61
C SER A 114 -9.75 10.93 0.88
N LYS A 115 -9.67 10.59 -0.42
CA LYS A 115 -10.77 9.96 -1.15
C LYS A 115 -11.03 8.52 -0.70
N GLU A 116 -10.01 7.86 -0.16
CA GLU A 116 -10.07 6.44 0.24
C GLU A 116 -10.19 6.24 1.74
N ALA A 117 -9.39 6.98 2.52
CA ALA A 117 -9.42 6.92 3.98
C ALA A 117 -8.97 8.26 4.60
N PRO A 118 -9.41 8.60 5.82
CA PRO A 118 -8.94 9.79 6.52
C PRO A 118 -7.42 9.85 6.55
N THR A 119 -6.84 10.93 6.04
CA THR A 119 -5.39 11.08 5.91
C THR A 119 -4.89 12.29 6.68
N ILE A 120 -3.88 12.09 7.54
CA ILE A 120 -3.23 13.16 8.32
C ILE A 120 -1.79 13.29 7.88
N ALA A 121 -1.34 14.52 7.62
CA ALA A 121 0.08 14.81 7.47
C ALA A 121 0.76 14.95 8.84
N PHE A 122 1.96 14.38 8.94
CA PHE A 122 2.67 14.23 10.19
C PHE A 122 4.18 14.44 10.00
N HIS A 123 4.80 15.05 10.99
CA HIS A 123 6.25 15.07 11.14
C HIS A 123 6.58 14.63 12.56
N ALA A 124 7.19 13.44 12.68
CA ALA A 124 7.56 12.85 13.94
C ALA A 124 8.85 13.48 14.46
N SER A 125 8.74 14.36 15.46
CA SER A 125 9.87 14.93 16.19
C SER A 125 9.50 15.10 17.66
N ILE A 126 10.47 14.90 18.56
CA ILE A 126 10.26 15.10 20.00
C ILE A 126 10.14 16.59 20.31
N THR A 127 10.96 17.42 19.65
CA THR A 127 11.07 18.85 19.93
C THR A 127 10.16 19.71 19.06
N ASN A 128 9.99 19.35 17.79
CA ASN A 128 9.19 20.12 16.84
C ASN A 128 8.24 19.24 16.01
N PRO A 129 7.24 18.58 16.63
CA PRO A 129 6.29 17.74 15.90
C PRO A 129 5.29 18.56 15.09
N PHE A 130 4.89 18.04 13.92
CA PHE A 130 3.73 18.51 13.16
C PHE A 130 2.63 17.44 13.13
N GLY A 131 1.36 17.84 13.17
CA GLY A 131 0.22 16.93 13.06
C GLY A 131 -0.16 16.20 14.36
N LYS A 132 0.63 16.31 15.43
CA LYS A 132 0.38 15.67 16.74
C LYS A 132 -1.01 15.99 17.31
N GLY A 133 -1.40 17.26 17.34
CA GLY A 133 -2.70 17.68 17.87
C GLY A 133 -3.88 17.14 17.04
N ALA A 134 -3.77 17.19 15.72
CA ALA A 134 -4.77 16.66 14.80
C ALA A 134 -4.94 15.15 14.97
N PHE A 135 -3.82 14.41 15.09
CA PHE A 135 -3.84 12.97 15.30
C PHE A 135 -4.47 12.58 16.66
N ILE A 136 -4.09 13.25 17.74
CA ILE A 136 -4.70 13.02 19.07
C ILE A 136 -6.20 13.34 19.06
N ASN A 137 -6.60 14.43 18.41
CA ASN A 137 -8.02 14.79 18.30
C ASN A 137 -8.80 13.74 17.50
N LEU A 138 -8.23 13.20 16.43
CA LEU A 138 -8.85 12.12 15.67
C LEU A 138 -9.02 10.85 16.53
N LEU A 139 -7.98 10.44 17.26
CA LEU A 139 -8.08 9.28 18.17
C LEU A 139 -9.12 9.49 19.26
N ARG A 140 -9.24 10.71 19.81
CA ARG A 140 -10.29 11.06 20.79
C ARG A 140 -11.69 10.99 20.19
N GLN A 141 -11.86 11.29 18.90
CA GLN A 141 -13.16 11.14 18.23
C GLN A 141 -13.54 9.66 18.11
N PHE A 142 -12.61 8.78 17.75
CA PHE A 142 -12.84 7.33 17.82
C PHE A 142 -13.13 6.86 19.25
N GLY A 143 -12.42 7.43 20.23
CA GLY A 143 -12.72 7.36 21.67
C GLY A 143 -14.20 7.51 22.01
N LYS A 144 -14.80 8.57 21.47
CA LYS A 144 -16.22 8.89 21.70
C LYS A 144 -17.16 8.03 20.87
N LEU A 145 -16.73 7.60 19.67
CA LEU A 145 -17.53 6.76 18.79
C LEU A 145 -17.75 5.37 19.42
N HIS A 146 -16.72 4.80 20.04
CA HIS A 146 -16.77 3.51 20.74
C HIS A 146 -16.90 3.72 22.25
N ALA A 147 -17.86 4.55 22.69
CA ALA A 147 -18.07 4.87 24.11
C ALA A 147 -18.57 3.68 24.94
N ASP A 148 -19.11 2.65 24.29
CA ASP A 148 -19.52 1.38 24.89
C ASP A 148 -18.31 0.53 25.33
N LYS A 149 -17.14 0.74 24.70
CA LYS A 149 -15.92 0.04 25.05
C LYS A 149 -15.17 0.79 26.15
N LYS A 150 -14.71 0.02 27.15
CA LYS A 150 -13.88 0.57 28.25
C LYS A 150 -12.55 1.15 27.74
N ALA A 151 -12.00 0.58 26.68
CA ALA A 151 -10.78 1.03 26.02
C ALA A 151 -10.86 0.68 24.53
N ILE A 152 -10.13 1.45 23.72
CA ILE A 152 -10.00 1.24 22.28
C ILE A 152 -8.53 0.93 22.01
N SER A 153 -8.29 -0.11 21.21
CA SER A 153 -6.93 -0.56 20.83
C SER A 153 -6.57 -0.24 19.39
#